data_AF-A0A923YZQ3-F1
#
_entry.id   AF-A0A923YZQ3-F1
#
_cell.length_a   1.000
_cell.length_b   1.000
_cell.length_c   1.000
_cell.angle_alpha   90.00
_cell.angle_beta   90.00
_cell.angle_gamma   90.00
#
_symmetry.space_group_name_H-M   'P 1'
#
loop_
_entity.id
_entity.type
_entity.pdbx_description
1 polymer ?
#
loop_
_entity_poly.entity_id
_entity_poly.type
_entity_poly.pdbx_seq_one_letter_code
_entity_poly.pdbx_strand_id
1 'polypeptide(L)' 'MDKDRIDGALKNAAGSIKETTGKVLGDSKLEAEGVAEKAAGKVQNAVGGVKDTLRGDA' A
#
# COMPACT_ATOMS: atom_id res chain seq x y z
N MET A 1 -40.93 -9.16 8.16
CA MET A 1 -39.84 -8.56 8.96
C MET A 1 -38.58 -9.25 8.53
N ASP A 2 -38.02 -8.68 7.49
CA ASP A 2 -37.46 -9.45 6.40
C ASP A 2 -35.97 -9.60 6.62
N LYS A 3 -35.47 -10.83 6.42
CA LYS A 3 -34.06 -11.21 6.55
C LYS A 3 -33.16 -10.26 5.74
N ASP A 4 -33.71 -9.64 4.70
CA ASP A 4 -33.08 -8.61 3.86
C ASP A 4 -32.63 -7.36 4.63
N ARG A 5 -33.38 -6.91 5.67
CA ARG A 5 -32.94 -5.78 6.51
C ARG A 5 -31.78 -6.16 7.43
N ILE A 6 -31.73 -7.40 7.89
CA ILE A 6 -30.65 -7.91 8.74
C ILE A 6 -29.38 -8.08 7.91
N ASP A 7 -29.49 -8.62 6.69
CA ASP A 7 -28.36 -8.77 5.77
C ASP A 7 -27.80 -7.42 5.33
N GLY A 8 -28.65 -6.42 5.10
CA GLY A 8 -28.23 -5.06 4.82
C GLY A 8 -27.47 -4.42 5.98
N ALA A 9 -27.97 -4.60 7.21
CA ALA A 9 -27.31 -4.08 8.42
C ALA A 9 -25.97 -4.79 8.70
N LEU A 10 -25.92 -6.11 8.52
CA LEU A 10 -24.72 -6.92 8.71
C LEU A 10 -23.63 -6.55 7.68
N LYS A 11 -24.00 -6.36 6.42
CA LYS A 11 -23.08 -5.89 5.36
C LYS A 11 -22.56 -4.48 5.64
N ASN A 12 -23.40 -3.57 6.12
CA ASN A 12 -22.95 -2.22 6.50
C ASN A 12 -22.00 -2.23 7.70
N ALA A 13 -22.29 -3.04 8.72
CA ALA A 13 -21.41 -3.19 9.88
C ALA A 13 -20.06 -3.81 9.49
N ALA A 14 -20.08 -4.90 8.70
CA ALA A 14 -18.88 -5.55 8.20
C ALA A 14 -18.07 -4.62 7.27
N GLY A 15 -18.75 -3.84 6.43
CA GLY A 15 -18.15 -2.82 5.57
C GLY A 15 -17.46 -1.73 6.38
N SER A 16 -18.12 -1.18 7.40
CA SER A 16 -17.56 -0.15 8.28
C SER A 16 -16.34 -0.64 9.06
N ILE A 17 -16.38 -1.89 9.55
CA ILE A 17 -15.25 -2.52 10.25
C ILE A 17 -14.07 -2.74 9.28
N LYS A 18 -14.32 -3.23 8.06
CA LYS A 18 -13.28 -3.38 7.03
C LYS A 18 -12.72 -2.06 6.56
N GLU A 19 -13.55 -1.02 6.43
CA GLU A 19 -13.09 0.31 6.03
C GLU A 19 -12.22 0.92 7.12
N THR A 20 -12.63 0.81 8.39
CA THR A 20 -11.84 1.32 9.52
C THR A 20 -10.53 0.56 9.67
N THR A 21 -10.58 -0.77 9.59
CA THR A 21 -9.39 -1.62 9.66
C THR A 21 -8.49 -1.37 8.45
N GLY A 22 -9.05 -1.18 7.27
CA GLY A 22 -8.33 -0.87 6.03
C GLY A 22 -7.69 0.52 6.03
N LYS A 23 -8.34 1.52 6.63
CA LYS A 23 -7.74 2.86 6.84
C LYS A 23 -6.62 2.82 7.88
N VAL A 24 -6.83 2.11 9.00
CA VAL A 24 -5.86 2.03 10.10
C VAL A 24 -4.65 1.14 9.75
N LEU A 25 -4.82 0.00 9.09
CA LEU A 25 -3.71 -0.83 8.59
C LEU A 25 -3.10 -0.29 7.28
N GLY A 26 -3.92 0.36 6.45
CA GLY A 26 -3.57 0.78 5.10
C GLY A 26 -2.69 2.03 5.03
N ASP A 27 -2.61 2.83 6.09
CA ASP A 27 -1.61 3.89 6.15
C ASP A 27 -0.27 3.35 6.66
N SER A 28 -0.21 2.65 7.80
CA SER A 28 1.10 2.26 8.37
C SER A 28 1.85 1.17 7.59
N LYS A 29 1.14 0.16 7.05
CA LYS A 29 1.82 -0.89 6.28
C LYS A 29 2.28 -0.36 4.92
N LEU A 30 1.43 0.44 4.26
CA LEU A 30 1.71 0.99 2.93
C LEU A 30 2.72 2.14 3.00
N GLU A 31 2.73 2.91 4.08
CA GLU A 31 3.77 3.91 4.36
C GLU A 31 5.11 3.24 4.66
N ALA A 32 5.13 2.16 5.45
CA ALA A 32 6.34 1.38 5.70
C ALA A 32 6.88 0.70 4.43
N GLU A 33 6.02 0.05 3.65
CA GLU A 33 6.38 -0.52 2.33
C GLU A 33 6.86 0.58 1.39
N GLY A 34 6.19 1.73 1.34
CA GLY A 34 6.57 2.86 0.51
C GLY A 34 7.90 3.51 0.91
N VAL A 35 8.22 3.60 2.19
CA VAL A 35 9.52 4.10 2.68
C VAL A 35 10.63 3.10 2.34
N ALA A 36 10.39 1.80 2.55
CA ALA A 36 11.35 0.75 2.21
C ALA A 36 11.61 0.70 0.70
N GLU A 37 10.55 0.79 -0.12
CA GLU A 37 10.66 0.78 -1.58
C GLU A 37 11.33 2.04 -2.12
N LYS A 38 11.06 3.22 -1.55
CA LYS A 38 11.79 4.45 -1.87
C LYS A 38 13.27 4.35 -1.50
N ALA A 39 13.61 3.73 -0.37
CA ALA A 39 15.00 3.53 0.02
C ALA A 39 15.71 2.57 -0.94
N ALA A 40 15.09 1.43 -1.27
CA ALA A 40 15.60 0.47 -2.24
C ALA A 40 15.78 1.10 -3.64
N GLY A 41 14.77 1.84 -4.11
CA GLY A 41 14.79 2.54 -5.38
C GLY A 41 15.91 3.59 -5.47
N LYS A 42 16.14 4.37 -4.40
CA LYS A 42 17.28 5.32 -4.35
C LYS A 42 18.63 4.62 -4.45
N VAL A 43 18.81 3.51 -3.74
CA VAL A 43 20.05 2.72 -3.78
C VAL A 43 20.26 2.12 -5.18
N GLN A 44 19.20 1.54 -5.76
CA GLN A 44 19.26 0.97 -7.11
C GLN A 44 19.52 2.04 -8.18
N ASN A 45 18.94 3.23 -8.06
CA ASN A 45 19.15 4.33 -8.99
C ASN A 45 20.58 4.88 -8.89
N ALA A 46 21.13 5.01 -7.69
CA ALA A 46 22.54 5.41 -7.50
C ALA A 46 23.50 4.36 -8.08
N VAL A 47 23.30 3.08 -7.79
CA VAL A 47 24.14 1.99 -8.31
C VAL A 47 23.97 1.84 -9.83
N GLY A 48 22.74 1.99 -10.32
CA GLY A 48 22.39 1.96 -11.74
C GLY A 48 23.04 3.11 -12.49
N GLY A 49 22.84 4.35 -12.04
CA GLY A 49 23.45 5.55 -12.64
C GLY A 49 24.97 5.51 -12.61
N VAL A 50 25.60 5.00 -11.54
CA VAL A 50 27.05 4.77 -11.50
C VAL A 50 27.47 3.68 -12.48
N LYS A 51 26.73 2.57 -12.60
CA LYS A 51 27.02 1.53 -13.61
C LYS A 51 26.85 2.04 -15.04
N ASP A 52 25.82 2.83 -15.32
CA ASP A 52 25.52 3.40 -16.64
C ASP A 52 26.60 4.40 -17.07
N THR A 53 26.97 5.32 -16.17
CA THR A 53 28.04 6.30 -16.42
C THR A 53 29.41 5.65 -16.59
N LEU A 54 29.69 4.55 -15.88
CA LEU A 54 30.93 3.77 -16.06
C LEU A 54 30.91 2.86 -17.29
N ARG A 55 29.72 2.47 -17.78
CA ARG A 55 29.55 1.65 -18.98
C ARG A 55 29.48 2.49 -20.26
N GLY A 56 29.18 3.78 -20.14
CA GLY A 56 29.23 4.76 -21.23
C GLY A 56 27.91 4.94 -21.99
N ASP A 57 26.76 4.54 -21.41
CA ASP A 57 25.42 4.69 -22.00
C ASP A 57 24.74 6.01 -21.54
N ALA A 58 25.46 7.14 -21.57
CA ALA A 58 24.93 8.49 -21.31
C ALA A 58 25.29 9.46 -22.43
#